data_AF-A0A7C3B527-F1
#
_entry.id   AF-A0A7C3B527-F1
#
_cell.length_a   1.000
_cell.length_b   1.000
_cell.length_c   1.000
_cell.angle_alpha   90.00
_cell.angle_beta   90.00
_cell.angle_gamma   90.00
#
_symmetry.space_group_name_H-M   'P 1'
#
loop_
_entity.id
_entity.type
_entity.pdbx_description
1 polymer ?
#
loop_
_entity_poly.entity_id
_entity_poly.type
_entity_poly.pdbx_seq_one_letter_code
_entity_poly.pdbx_strand_id
1 'polypeptide(L)'
;MAKNIKKSVTEENVMRWIARIWSIASILFILVMFIGSLFSGDSSIFSLRDVIGLFFFPIGVFVGLVLAWRWEGIGGVITVASFFAFYLTLWSFDGRLPRGPYFALTAAPGLLFLVNWCLTKKLK
;
A
#
# COMPACT_ATOMS: atom_id res chain seq x y z
N MET A 1 13.47 5.04 -34.01
CA MET A 1 12.21 4.44 -33.50
C MET A 1 12.46 3.25 -32.56
N ALA A 2 13.23 2.22 -32.96
CA ALA A 2 13.52 1.04 -32.11
C ALA A 2 14.23 1.32 -30.76
N LYS A 3 15.03 2.40 -30.68
CA LYS A 3 15.74 2.80 -29.45
C LYS A 3 14.80 3.28 -28.33
N ASN A 4 13.66 3.90 -28.69
CA ASN A 4 12.65 4.33 -27.71
C ASN A 4 11.84 3.15 -27.15
N ILE A 5 11.57 2.14 -27.97
CA ILE A 5 10.81 0.95 -27.55
C ILE A 5 11.64 0.07 -26.60
N LYS A 6 12.94 -0.11 -26.85
CA LYS A 6 13.81 -0.84 -25.90
C LYS A 6 13.95 -0.13 -24.56
N LYS A 7 14.03 1.20 -24.57
CA LYS A 7 14.17 2.02 -23.36
C LYS A 7 12.93 1.92 -22.46
N SER A 8 11.73 2.02 -23.03
CA SER A 8 10.48 1.90 -22.25
C SER A 8 10.32 0.52 -21.60
N VAL A 9 10.73 -0.55 -22.29
CA VAL A 9 10.67 -1.92 -21.75
C VAL A 9 11.66 -2.15 -20.60
N THR A 10 12.84 -1.51 -20.64
CA THR A 10 13.83 -1.63 -19.56
C THR A 10 13.43 -0.83 -18.32
N GLU A 11 12.86 0.37 -18.51
CA GLU A 11 12.39 1.22 -17.42
C GLU A 11 11.18 0.62 -16.68
N GLU A 12 10.22 0.04 -17.40
CA GLU A 12 9.08 -0.68 -16.80
C GLU A 12 9.54 -1.85 -15.91
N ASN A 13 10.54 -2.61 -16.35
CA ASN A 13 11.06 -3.74 -15.57
C ASN A 13 11.75 -3.31 -14.28
N VAL A 14 12.53 -2.22 -14.32
CA VAL A 14 13.20 -1.69 -13.11
C VAL A 14 12.17 -1.18 -12.12
N MET A 15 11.17 -0.42 -12.58
CA MET A 15 10.12 0.14 -11.73
C MET A 15 9.28 -0.95 -11.04
N ARG A 16 8.96 -2.05 -11.76
CA ARG A 16 8.29 -3.23 -11.18
C ARG A 16 9.13 -3.92 -10.11
N TRP A 17 10.43 -4.07 -10.33
CA TRP A 17 11.32 -4.69 -9.35
C TRP A 17 11.46 -3.83 -8.09
N ILE A 18 11.60 -2.51 -8.24
CA ILE A 18 11.60 -1.56 -7.12
C ILE A 18 10.30 -1.68 -6.32
N ALA A 19 9.15 -1.66 -7.00
CA ALA A 19 7.84 -1.79 -6.35
C ALA A 19 7.71 -3.12 -5.59
N ARG A 20 8.20 -4.23 -6.15
CA ARG A 20 8.18 -5.54 -5.49
C ARG A 20 9.07 -5.58 -4.25
N ILE A 21 10.33 -5.16 -4.36
CA ILE A 21 11.27 -5.16 -3.21
C ILE A 21 10.71 -4.27 -2.08
N TRP A 22 10.23 -3.07 -2.42
CA TRP A 22 9.63 -2.18 -1.44
C TRP A 22 8.33 -2.74 -0.86
N SER A 23 7.52 -3.44 -1.65
CA SER A 23 6.33 -4.12 -1.13
C SER A 23 6.68 -5.19 -0.10
N ILE A 24 7.76 -5.97 -0.29
CA ILE A 24 8.23 -6.96 0.69
C ILE A 24 8.60 -6.27 2.00
N ALA A 25 9.39 -5.19 1.92
CA ALA A 25 9.78 -4.42 3.10
C ALA A 25 8.56 -3.85 3.84
N SER A 26 7.56 -3.36 3.10
CA SER A 26 6.32 -2.81 3.66
C SER A 26 5.46 -3.88 4.31
N ILE A 27 5.31 -5.04 3.67
CA ILE A 27 4.60 -6.22 4.19
C ILE A 27 5.26 -6.71 5.49
N LEU A 28 6.59 -6.85 5.51
CA LEU A 28 7.32 -7.26 6.71
C LEU A 28 7.15 -6.26 7.85
N PHE A 29 7.28 -4.96 7.56
CA PHE A 29 7.07 -3.91 8.55
C PHE A 29 5.64 -3.95 9.12
N ILE A 30 4.63 -4.11 8.25
CA ILE A 30 3.23 -4.26 8.64
C ILE A 30 3.04 -5.48 9.56
N LEU A 31 3.62 -6.63 9.21
CA LEU A 31 3.53 -7.84 10.02
C LEU A 31 4.15 -7.65 11.40
N VAL A 32 5.35 -7.07 11.48
CA VAL A 32 6.01 -6.78 12.77
C VAL A 32 5.16 -5.86 13.63
N MET A 33 4.63 -4.78 13.04
CA MET A 33 3.74 -3.85 13.74
C MET A 33 2.45 -4.51 14.22
N PHE A 34 1.80 -5.31 13.36
CA PHE A 34 0.55 -6.00 13.68
C PHE A 34 0.75 -7.04 14.79
N ILE A 35 1.81 -7.84 14.68
CA ILE A 35 2.17 -8.83 15.71
C ILE A 35 2.52 -8.13 17.03
N GLY A 36 3.30 -7.05 16.98
CA GLY A 36 3.61 -6.24 18.16
C GLY A 36 2.36 -5.68 18.83
N SER A 37 1.37 -5.24 18.05
CA SER A 37 0.08 -4.79 18.57
C SER A 37 -0.70 -5.89 19.29
N LEU A 38 -0.65 -7.14 18.80
CA LEU A 38 -1.29 -8.28 19.45
C LEU A 38 -0.63 -8.66 20.78
N PHE A 39 0.71 -8.61 20.85
CA PHE A 39 1.45 -8.93 22.06
C PHE A 39 1.42 -7.83 23.13
N SER A 40 1.19 -6.57 22.72
CA SER A 40 1.16 -5.43 23.65
C SER A 40 -0.07 -5.45 24.57
N GLY A 41 -1.03 -6.37 24.36
CA GLY A 41 -2.21 -6.53 25.21
C GLY A 41 -3.13 -5.31 25.22
N ASP A 42 -3.01 -4.45 24.21
CA ASP A 42 -3.75 -3.21 24.11
C ASP A 42 -5.23 -3.54 23.84
N SER A 43 -6.05 -3.45 24.88
CA SER A 43 -7.48 -3.74 24.86
C SER A 43 -8.29 -2.63 24.18
N SER A 44 -7.62 -1.66 23.55
CA SER A 44 -8.21 -0.55 22.80
C SER A 44 -8.96 -0.96 21.53
N ILE A 45 -8.89 -2.23 21.10
CA ILE A 45 -9.56 -2.75 19.89
C ILE A 45 -11.11 -2.69 19.97
N PHE A 46 -11.71 -2.40 21.13
CA PHE A 46 -13.16 -2.38 21.28
C PHE A 46 -13.88 -1.18 20.65
N SER A 47 -13.18 -0.13 20.23
CA SER A 47 -13.81 1.00 19.55
C SER A 47 -14.08 0.69 18.07
N LEU A 48 -15.27 1.07 17.57
CA LEU A 48 -15.61 0.99 16.15
C LEU A 48 -14.54 1.67 15.26
N ARG A 49 -13.97 2.78 15.74
CA ARG A 49 -12.87 3.50 15.08
C ARG A 49 -11.67 2.58 14.84
N ASP A 50 -11.24 1.85 15.87
CA ASP A 50 -10.04 1.02 15.84
C ASP A 50 -10.24 -0.21 14.95
N VAL A 51 -11.43 -0.81 14.99
CA VAL A 51 -11.79 -1.92 14.09
C VAL A 51 -11.78 -1.50 12.63
N ILE A 52 -12.42 -0.36 12.30
CA ILE A 52 -12.45 0.18 10.93
C ILE A 52 -11.03 0.58 10.50
N GLY A 53 -10.28 1.21 11.41
CA GLY A 53 -8.89 1.57 11.23
C GLY A 53 -8.03 0.36 10.85
N LEU A 54 -8.06 -0.70 11.67
CA LEU A 54 -7.33 -1.96 11.45
C LEU A 54 -7.70 -2.65 10.13
N PHE A 55 -8.98 -2.60 9.75
CA PHE A 55 -9.47 -3.18 8.52
C PHE A 55 -8.85 -2.50 7.29
N PHE A 56 -8.79 -1.16 7.27
CA PHE A 56 -8.16 -0.43 6.18
C PHE A 56 -6.62 -0.45 6.28
N PHE A 57 -6.07 -0.33 7.48
CA PHE A 57 -4.64 -0.47 7.77
C PHE A 57 -4.43 -1.11 9.15
N PRO A 58 -3.73 -2.25 9.24
CA PRO A 58 -2.85 -2.81 8.21
C PRO A 58 -3.49 -3.74 7.18
N ILE A 59 -4.70 -4.29 7.42
CA ILE A 59 -5.20 -5.45 6.67
C ILE A 59 -5.42 -5.13 5.18
N GLY A 60 -6.15 -4.05 4.87
CA GLY A 60 -6.45 -3.65 3.49
C GLY A 60 -5.20 -3.35 2.66
N VAL A 61 -4.24 -2.61 3.24
CA VAL A 61 -2.95 -2.33 2.61
C VAL A 61 -2.14 -3.61 2.38
N PHE A 62 -2.08 -4.50 3.36
CA PHE A 62 -1.39 -5.80 3.21
C PHE A 62 -1.98 -6.62 2.07
N VAL A 63 -3.31 -6.79 2.05
CA VAL A 63 -4.02 -7.55 1.01
C VAL A 63 -3.81 -6.91 -0.36
N GLY A 64 -3.90 -5.57 -0.45
CA GLY A 64 -3.64 -4.83 -1.69
C GLY A 64 -2.22 -5.07 -2.22
N LEU A 65 -1.21 -5.01 -1.36
CA LEU A 65 0.19 -5.24 -1.74
C LEU A 65 0.42 -6.68 -2.21
N VAL A 66 -0.14 -7.68 -1.52
CA VAL A 66 -0.05 -9.09 -1.93
C VAL A 66 -0.75 -9.31 -3.27
N LEU A 67 -1.95 -8.76 -3.46
CA LEU A 67 -2.68 -8.85 -4.72
C LEU A 67 -1.95 -8.17 -5.88
N ALA A 68 -1.23 -7.07 -5.61
CA ALA A 68 -0.50 -6.31 -6.62
C ALA A 68 0.60 -7.14 -7.29
N TRP A 69 1.09 -8.21 -6.66
CA TRP A 69 2.10 -9.09 -7.24
C TRP A 69 1.58 -9.87 -8.45
N ARG A 70 0.32 -10.32 -8.38
CA ARG A 70 -0.33 -11.00 -9.50
C ARG A 70 -1.04 -10.02 -10.41
N TRP A 71 -1.73 -9.03 -9.83
CA TRP A 71 -2.58 -8.04 -10.50
C TRP A 71 -2.21 -6.62 -10.05
N GLU A 72 -1.17 -6.04 -10.66
CA GLU A 72 -0.59 -4.74 -10.28
C GLU A 72 -1.64 -3.61 -10.18
N GLY A 73 -2.57 -3.53 -11.15
CA GLY A 73 -3.64 -2.54 -11.14
C GLY A 73 -4.61 -2.69 -9.98
N ILE A 74 -5.22 -3.87 -9.84
CA ILE A 74 -6.24 -4.11 -8.81
C ILE A 74 -5.64 -3.99 -7.41
N GLY A 75 -4.48 -4.62 -7.17
CA GLY A 75 -3.79 -4.54 -5.89
C GLY A 75 -3.32 -3.12 -5.56
N GLY A 76 -2.85 -2.38 -6.56
CA GLY A 76 -2.49 -0.96 -6.41
C GLY A 76 -3.69 -0.10 -6.02
N VAL A 77 -4.84 -0.25 -6.70
CA VAL A 77 -6.09 0.46 -6.35
C VAL A 77 -6.53 0.12 -4.93
N ILE A 78 -6.54 -1.17 -4.55
CA ILE A 78 -6.94 -1.59 -3.20
C ILE A 78 -6.02 -0.95 -2.17
N THR A 79 -4.70 -1.00 -2.38
CA THR A 79 -3.72 -0.43 -1.45
C THR A 79 -3.95 1.07 -1.25
N VAL A 80 -4.11 1.82 -2.35
CA VAL A 80 -4.31 3.27 -2.30
C VAL A 80 -5.67 3.61 -1.68
N ALA A 81 -6.74 2.92 -2.06
CA ALA A 81 -8.07 3.13 -1.50
C ALA A 81 -8.11 2.83 0.00
N SER A 82 -7.50 1.73 0.44
CA SER A 82 -7.38 1.38 1.85
C SER A 82 -6.57 2.42 2.63
N PHE A 83 -5.46 2.91 2.07
CA PHE A 83 -4.68 3.98 2.70
C PHE A 83 -5.49 5.27 2.88
N PHE A 84 -6.21 5.71 1.83
CA PHE A 84 -7.06 6.90 1.92
C PHE A 84 -8.22 6.72 2.90
N ALA A 85 -8.87 5.55 2.88
CA ALA A 85 -9.96 5.25 3.81
C ALA A 85 -9.49 5.21 5.28
N PHE A 86 -8.27 4.72 5.53
CA PHE A 86 -7.64 4.79 6.85
C PHE A 86 -7.47 6.24 7.30
N TYR A 87 -6.87 7.10 6.46
CA TYR A 87 -6.71 8.53 6.79
C TYR A 87 -8.05 9.23 7.02
N LEU A 88 -9.05 8.92 6.21
CA LEU A 88 -10.40 9.47 6.34
C LEU A 88 -11.06 9.04 7.65
N THR A 89 -10.86 7.78 8.06
CA THR A 89 -11.34 7.25 9.34
C THR A 89 -10.70 8.03 10.49
N LEU A 90 -9.37 8.13 10.55
CA LEU A 90 -8.70 8.90 11.61
C LEU A 90 -9.14 10.36 11.64
N TRP A 91 -9.26 11.00 10.48
CA TRP A 91 -9.69 12.39 10.41
C TRP A 91 -11.13 12.58 10.90
N SER A 92 -12.04 11.66 10.56
CA SER A 92 -13.45 11.75 10.94
C SER A 92 -13.67 11.54 12.45
N PHE A 93 -12.88 10.67 13.09
CA PHE A 93 -13.04 10.37 14.51
C PHE A 93 -12.19 11.28 15.43
N ASP A 94 -10.94 11.57 15.07
CA ASP A 94 -10.01 12.31 15.96
C ASP A 94 -9.79 13.77 15.54
N GLY A 95 -10.22 14.15 14.33
CA GLY A 95 -9.90 15.45 13.73
C GLY A 95 -8.40 15.66 13.49
N ARG A 96 -7.57 14.61 13.65
CA ARG A 96 -6.11 14.68 13.59
C ARG A 96 -5.58 13.62 12.64
N LEU A 97 -4.66 14.04 11.78
CA LEU A 97 -3.95 13.12 10.91
C LEU A 97 -2.86 12.36 11.69
N PRO A 98 -2.57 11.10 11.31
CA PRO A 98 -1.45 10.37 11.87
C PRO A 98 -0.17 11.19 11.69
N ARG A 99 0.60 11.35 12.78
CA ARG A 99 1.88 12.08 12.72
C ARG A 99 2.94 11.17 12.10
N GLY A 100 3.44 11.57 10.94
CA GLY A 100 4.64 10.99 10.33
C GLY A 100 4.38 10.28 8.99
N PRO A 101 5.44 10.16 8.16
CA PRO A 101 5.33 9.64 6.80
C PRO A 101 5.22 8.11 6.73
N TYR A 102 5.29 7.40 7.86
CA TYR A 102 5.45 5.94 7.89
C TYR A 102 4.31 5.19 7.19
N PHE A 103 3.06 5.57 7.41
CA PHE A 103 1.90 4.96 6.74
C PHE A 103 1.92 5.20 5.22
N ALA A 104 2.40 6.36 4.79
CA ALA A 104 2.51 6.68 3.37
C ALA A 104 3.64 5.88 2.72
N LEU A 105 4.76 5.69 3.43
CA LEU A 105 5.90 4.89 2.95
C LEU A 105 5.55 3.41 2.77
N THR A 106 4.66 2.85 3.60
CA THR A 106 4.20 1.46 3.45
C THR A 106 3.18 1.29 2.33
N ALA A 107 2.39 2.33 2.02
CA ALA A 107 1.44 2.33 0.90
C ALA A 107 2.09 2.71 -0.45
N ALA A 108 3.23 3.40 -0.44
CA ALA A 108 3.96 3.85 -1.62
C ALA A 108 4.19 2.78 -2.71
N PRO A 109 4.61 1.53 -2.40
CA PRO A 109 4.74 0.49 -3.42
C PRO A 109 3.42 0.18 -4.14
N GLY A 110 2.28 0.27 -3.46
CA GLY A 110 0.95 0.12 -4.09
C GLY A 110 0.67 1.20 -5.13
N LEU A 111 1.08 2.44 -4.85
CA LEU A 111 0.98 3.54 -5.80
C LEU A 111 1.92 3.34 -6.99
N LEU A 112 3.14 2.83 -6.77
CA LEU A 112 4.05 2.46 -7.87
C LEU A 112 3.47 1.36 -8.77
N PHE A 113 2.86 0.32 -8.19
CA PHE A 113 2.16 -0.71 -8.96
C PHE A 113 1.01 -0.13 -9.79
N LEU A 114 0.23 0.77 -9.21
CA LEU A 114 -0.88 1.42 -9.89
C LEU A 114 -0.42 2.31 -11.06
N VAL A 115 0.62 3.12 -10.84
CA VAL A 115 1.20 3.99 -11.86
C VAL A 115 1.78 3.16 -13.01
N ASN A 116 2.56 2.12 -12.69
CA ASN A 116 3.12 1.22 -13.69
C ASN A 116 2.02 0.53 -14.51
N TRP A 117 0.92 0.11 -13.88
CA TRP A 117 -0.23 -0.44 -14.59
C TRP A 117 -0.89 0.58 -15.54
N CYS A 118 -1.08 1.83 -15.09
CA CYS A 118 -1.65 2.89 -15.92
C CYS A 118 -0.74 3.23 -17.12
N LEU A 119 0.57 3.25 -16.93
CA LEU A 119 1.55 3.48 -18.00
C LEU A 119 1.54 2.33 -19.01
N THR A 120 1.55 1.08 -18.55
CA THR A 120 1.50 -0.11 -19.42
C THR A 120 0.19 -0.13 -20.24
N LYS A 121 -0.94 0.28 -19.64
CA LYS A 121 -2.24 0.40 -20.31
C LYS A 121 -2.27 1.50 -21.37
N LYS A 122 -1.56 2.62 -21.17
CA LYS A 122 -1.47 3.73 -22.13
C LYS A 122 -0.58 3.43 -23.33
N LEU A 123 0.39 2.53 -23.18
CA LEU A 123 1.34 2.14 -24.23
C LEU A 123 0.83 1.03 -25.16
N LYS A 124 -0.36 0.48 -24.89
CA LYS A 124 -0.97 -0.63 -25.61
C LYS A 124 -2.19 -0.17 -26.40
#